data_AF-A0A2P4WZJ4-F1
#
_entry.id   AF-A0A2P4WZJ4-F1
#
_cell.length_a   1.000
_cell.length_b   1.000
_cell.length_c   1.000
_cell.angle_alpha   90.00
_cell.angle_beta   90.00
_cell.angle_gamma   90.00
#
_symmetry.space_group_name_H-M   'P 1'
#
loop_
_entity.id
_entity.type
_entity.pdbx_description
1 polymer ?
#
loop_
_entity_poly.entity_id
_entity_poly.type
_entity_poly.pdbx_seq_one_letter_code
_entity_poly.pdbx_strand_id
1 'polypeptide(L)'
;MGQVCSGSGVGKHVSVPRDPADKELDPILIRKTKVPDFDAFFESAAAPLNELVEIHNSIAESEENLKSAAAALQGETQVRVTVGHAGRVSLTFWKFDKKDQVHVLTPEERDEKLSFSLELRDAFDVCEHAITNLNIALEKPPTDEPLCEYVEKHGRLFVTKRGQLDVLVRDVNVAIFTLRKLLMIQAHVTSLTEAAKILLTELAKVEDFGDLSVTADEKGSIKIMNGDEEVDLRKIKKLRAPVAQLRDAMVELVDNVETAVTSVPELAESSTAFVEESKGLPAKIPDAVSSSGLGISEMPKAAGATTSNVKALSNGPKIARATTIMVQYAARELAQAAAIPRGG
;
A
#
# COMPACT_ATOMS: atom_id res chain seq x y z
N MET A 1 31.60 2.49 17.00
CA MET A 1 30.77 1.41 17.57
C MET A 1 29.31 1.83 17.39
N GLY A 2 28.57 1.50 16.33
CA GLY A 2 28.66 0.36 15.44
C GLY A 2 27.32 -0.39 15.44
N GLN A 3 26.26 0.30 15.00
CA GLN A 3 25.04 -0.21 14.37
C GLN A 3 24.16 -1.21 15.16
N VAL A 4 22.97 -0.74 15.57
CA VAL A 4 21.92 -1.55 16.16
C VAL A 4 21.13 -2.23 15.04
N CYS A 5 21.22 -3.56 14.99
CA CYS A 5 20.39 -4.44 14.17
C CYS A 5 19.00 -4.56 14.79
N SER A 6 17.95 -4.09 14.12
CA SER A 6 16.57 -4.48 14.42
C SER A 6 16.10 -5.53 13.43
N GLY A 7 16.24 -6.78 13.83
CA GLY A 7 15.66 -7.92 13.15
C GLY A 7 15.75 -9.15 14.05
N SER A 8 14.68 -9.42 14.80
CA SER A 8 14.24 -10.77 15.24
C SER A 8 13.08 -10.64 16.22
N GLY A 9 11.99 -11.38 15.96
CA GLY A 9 10.91 -11.56 16.93
C GLY A 9 9.54 -11.86 16.34
N VAL A 10 9.41 -12.94 15.55
CA VAL A 10 8.09 -13.55 15.32
C VAL A 10 7.60 -14.09 16.67
N GLY A 11 6.42 -13.66 17.12
CA GLY A 11 5.72 -14.33 18.22
C GLY A 11 4.86 -13.44 19.10
N LYS A 12 3.76 -12.88 18.57
CA LYS A 12 2.50 -12.69 19.31
C LYS A 12 1.32 -12.77 18.33
N HIS A 13 0.46 -13.76 18.50
CA HIS A 13 -0.90 -13.74 17.97
C HIS A 13 -1.64 -12.55 18.60
N VAL A 14 -1.70 -11.41 17.92
CA VAL A 14 -2.75 -10.39 18.08
C VAL A 14 -2.84 -9.61 16.77
N SER A 15 -4.07 -9.44 16.30
CA SER A 15 -4.51 -8.43 15.34
C SER A 15 -4.02 -7.03 15.74
N VAL A 16 -2.85 -6.61 15.26
CA VAL A 16 -2.37 -5.23 15.43
C VAL A 16 -2.66 -4.49 14.12
N PRO A 17 -3.32 -3.32 14.15
CA PRO A 17 -3.41 -2.43 13.00
C PRO A 17 -2.00 -2.17 12.45
N ARG A 18 -1.83 -2.24 11.13
CA ARG A 18 -0.55 -2.00 10.46
C ARG A 18 0.01 -0.63 10.90
N ASP A 19 1.28 -0.60 11.29
CA ASP A 19 1.92 0.65 11.73
C ASP A 19 2.09 1.55 10.49
N PRO A 20 1.73 2.83 10.54
CA PRO A 20 2.09 3.86 9.55
C PRO A 20 3.52 3.86 9.02
N ALA A 21 4.47 3.42 9.86
CA ALA A 21 5.87 3.32 9.50
C ALA A 21 6.19 2.01 8.73
N ASP A 22 5.21 1.10 8.60
CA ASP A 22 5.33 -0.12 7.81
C ASP A 22 5.42 0.27 6.35
N LYS A 23 6.65 0.24 5.87
CA LYS A 23 7.00 0.56 4.49
C LYS A 23 6.18 -0.29 3.54
N GLU A 24 5.75 0.32 2.43
CA GLU A 24 5.42 -0.43 1.23
C GLU A 24 6.56 -1.41 0.94
N LEU A 25 6.18 -2.60 0.50
CA LEU A 25 7.18 -3.55 0.07
C LEU A 25 7.78 -3.03 -1.24
N ASP A 26 9.11 -2.95 -1.26
CA ASP A 26 9.85 -2.62 -2.47
C ASP A 26 9.69 -3.74 -3.51
N PRO A 27 9.54 -3.39 -4.81
CA PRO A 27 9.74 -4.34 -5.88
C PRO A 27 11.11 -5.03 -5.75
N ILE A 28 11.12 -6.32 -6.00
CA ILE A 28 12.29 -7.18 -5.95
C ILE A 28 13.19 -6.85 -7.14
N LEU A 29 14.38 -6.36 -6.82
CA LEU A 29 15.42 -6.03 -7.79
C LEU A 29 16.41 -7.19 -7.93
N ILE A 30 16.50 -7.74 -9.13
CA ILE A 30 17.47 -8.77 -9.47
C ILE A 30 18.78 -8.13 -9.91
N ARG A 31 19.88 -8.61 -9.34
CA ARG A 31 21.24 -8.22 -9.72
C ARG A 31 21.73 -9.09 -10.86
N LYS A 32 22.28 -8.47 -11.90
CA LYS A 32 22.88 -9.19 -13.02
C LYS A 32 24.11 -9.99 -12.56
N THR A 33 24.07 -11.29 -12.78
CA THR A 33 25.16 -12.24 -12.49
C THR A 33 26.15 -12.34 -13.65
N LYS A 34 25.75 -11.95 -14.87
CA LYS A 34 26.46 -12.15 -16.15
C LYS A 34 26.52 -13.60 -16.61
N VAL A 35 25.91 -14.52 -15.88
CA VAL A 35 25.70 -15.91 -16.27
C VAL A 35 24.29 -15.98 -16.89
N PRO A 36 24.15 -16.17 -18.22
CA PRO A 36 22.86 -16.04 -18.91
C PRO A 36 21.75 -16.91 -18.30
N ASP A 37 22.04 -18.17 -17.98
CA ASP A 37 21.06 -19.10 -17.42
C ASP A 37 20.58 -18.66 -16.02
N PHE A 38 21.48 -18.08 -15.21
CA PHE A 38 21.13 -17.59 -13.88
C PHE A 38 20.32 -16.29 -13.99
N ASP A 39 20.71 -15.40 -14.89
CA ASP A 39 19.99 -14.14 -15.12
C ASP A 39 18.57 -14.41 -15.61
N ALA A 40 18.39 -15.31 -16.59
CA ALA A 40 17.08 -15.73 -17.08
C ALA A 40 16.22 -16.38 -15.97
N PHE A 41 16.82 -17.25 -15.15
CA PHE A 41 16.14 -17.84 -14.00
C PHE A 41 15.67 -16.75 -13.02
N PHE A 42 16.56 -15.86 -12.58
CA PHE A 42 16.21 -14.85 -11.60
C PHE A 42 15.19 -13.83 -12.12
N GLU A 43 15.27 -13.44 -13.40
CA GLU A 43 14.27 -12.59 -14.05
C GLU A 43 12.89 -13.26 -14.03
N SER A 44 12.81 -14.56 -14.38
CA SER A 44 11.55 -15.31 -14.34
C SER A 44 10.99 -15.46 -12.92
N ALA A 45 11.87 -15.66 -11.92
CA ALA A 45 11.49 -15.82 -10.53
C ALA A 45 11.06 -14.51 -9.84
N ALA A 46 11.47 -13.35 -10.39
CA ALA A 46 11.13 -12.05 -9.82
C ALA A 46 9.68 -11.65 -10.12
N ALA A 47 9.12 -12.05 -11.26
CA ALA A 47 7.77 -11.69 -11.68
C ALA A 47 6.69 -12.06 -10.64
N PRO A 48 6.54 -13.34 -10.21
CA PRO A 48 5.52 -13.70 -9.22
C PRO A 48 5.77 -13.07 -7.85
N LEU A 49 7.02 -12.77 -7.50
CA LEU A 49 7.36 -12.06 -6.26
C LEU A 49 6.91 -10.61 -6.30
N ASN A 50 7.08 -9.94 -7.44
CA ASN A 50 6.63 -8.56 -7.63
C ASN A 50 5.10 -8.47 -7.65
N GLU A 51 4.43 -9.47 -8.23
CA GLU A 51 2.97 -9.55 -8.17
C GLU A 51 2.46 -9.71 -6.73
N LEU A 52 3.12 -10.55 -5.90
CA LEU A 52 2.83 -10.64 -4.46
C LEU A 52 3.02 -9.30 -3.73
N VAL A 53 4.08 -8.56 -4.08
CA VAL A 53 4.35 -7.22 -3.51
C VAL A 53 3.24 -6.24 -3.88
N GLU A 54 2.79 -6.25 -5.13
CA GLU A 54 1.71 -5.38 -5.62
C GLU A 54 0.40 -5.68 -4.90
N ILE A 55 -0.04 -6.94 -4.88
CA ILE A 55 -1.27 -7.37 -4.18
C ILE A 55 -1.23 -6.95 -2.70
N HIS A 56 -0.09 -7.17 -2.04
CA HIS A 56 0.10 -6.81 -0.64
C HIS A 56 -0.06 -5.30 -0.40
N ASN A 57 0.59 -4.49 -1.22
CA ASN A 57 0.55 -3.04 -1.10
C ASN A 57 -0.85 -2.51 -1.44
N SER A 58 -1.54 -3.08 -2.43
CA SER A 58 -2.90 -2.68 -2.82
C SER A 58 -3.93 -2.88 -1.71
N ILE A 59 -3.88 -3.99 -0.95
CA ILE A 59 -4.78 -4.17 0.21
C ILE A 59 -4.52 -3.10 1.27
N ALA A 60 -3.24 -2.80 1.56
CA ALA A 60 -2.87 -1.80 2.56
C ALA A 60 -3.34 -0.40 2.17
N GLU A 61 -3.22 -0.07 0.89
CA GLU A 61 -3.67 1.20 0.32
C GLU A 61 -5.19 1.35 0.39
N SER A 62 -5.96 0.34 -0.02
CA SER A 62 -7.42 0.41 0.05
C SER A 62 -7.95 0.49 1.49
N GLU A 63 -7.24 -0.10 2.46
CA GLU A 63 -7.58 0.08 3.88
C GLU A 63 -7.45 1.56 4.31
N GLU A 64 -6.36 2.23 3.93
CA GLU A 64 -6.17 3.66 4.22
C GLU A 64 -7.20 4.53 3.48
N ASN A 65 -7.48 4.22 2.22
CA ASN A 65 -8.46 4.93 1.42
C ASN A 65 -9.85 4.84 2.03
N LEU A 66 -10.23 3.67 2.54
CA LEU A 66 -11.52 3.48 3.20
C LEU A 66 -11.63 4.29 4.49
N LYS A 67 -10.58 4.31 5.32
CA LYS A 67 -10.53 5.16 6.54
C LYS A 67 -10.58 6.65 6.19
N SER A 68 -9.83 7.07 5.18
CA SER A 68 -9.80 8.47 4.73
C SER A 68 -11.16 8.91 4.19
N ALA A 69 -11.82 8.06 3.39
CA ALA A 69 -13.17 8.35 2.88
C ALA A 69 -14.21 8.42 4.01
N ALA A 70 -14.07 7.61 5.06
CA ALA A 70 -14.97 7.64 6.20
C ALA A 70 -14.78 8.92 7.02
N ALA A 71 -13.53 9.34 7.24
CA ALA A 71 -13.22 10.63 7.86
C ALA A 71 -13.78 11.80 7.03
N ALA A 72 -13.62 11.76 5.71
CA ALA A 72 -14.15 12.78 4.80
C ALA A 72 -15.68 12.92 4.89
N LEU A 73 -16.39 11.80 4.98
CA LEU A 73 -17.84 11.76 5.16
C LEU A 73 -18.27 12.39 6.49
N GLN A 74 -17.46 12.27 7.54
CA GLN A 74 -17.70 12.94 8.84
C GLN A 74 -17.35 14.43 8.82
N GLY A 75 -16.98 14.99 7.67
CA GLY A 75 -16.67 16.41 7.49
C GLY A 75 -15.21 16.77 7.76
N GLU A 76 -14.35 15.76 7.97
CA GLU A 76 -12.93 15.99 8.22
C GLU A 76 -12.20 16.41 6.94
N THR A 77 -11.24 17.31 7.12
CA THR A 77 -10.33 17.76 6.08
C THR A 77 -9.43 16.63 5.63
N GLN A 78 -9.27 16.50 4.33
CA GLN A 78 -8.46 15.52 3.64
C GLN A 78 -7.33 16.21 2.90
N VAL A 79 -6.32 15.43 2.52
CA VAL A 79 -5.23 15.91 1.66
C VAL A 79 -5.20 15.17 0.33
N ARG A 80 -5.03 15.94 -0.74
CA ARG A 80 -4.85 15.45 -2.11
C ARG A 80 -3.47 15.83 -2.59
N VAL A 81 -2.77 14.85 -3.13
CA VAL A 81 -1.48 15.00 -3.79
C VAL A 81 -1.74 15.03 -5.29
N THR A 82 -1.01 15.86 -6.04
CA THR A 82 -1.06 15.83 -7.50
C THR A 82 0.34 15.92 -8.09
N VAL A 83 0.54 15.26 -9.22
CA VAL A 83 1.77 15.35 -10.02
C VAL A 83 1.45 16.18 -11.26
N GLY A 84 2.02 17.38 -11.32
CA GLY A 84 1.88 18.32 -12.42
C GLY A 84 2.92 18.13 -13.53
N HIS A 85 3.03 19.13 -14.39
CA HIS A 85 4.02 19.14 -15.46
C HIS A 85 5.45 18.99 -14.92
N ALA A 86 6.30 18.28 -15.67
CA ALA A 86 7.68 17.96 -15.30
C ALA A 86 7.83 17.17 -13.97
N GLY A 87 6.79 16.48 -13.52
CA GLY A 87 6.82 15.66 -12.32
C GLY A 87 6.64 16.44 -11.01
N ARG A 88 6.38 17.76 -11.07
CA ARG A 88 6.24 18.58 -9.86
C ARG A 88 5.10 18.10 -8.99
N VAL A 89 5.37 17.96 -7.69
CA VAL A 89 4.38 17.50 -6.71
C VAL A 89 3.76 18.69 -6.00
N SER A 90 2.45 18.65 -5.77
CA SER A 90 1.74 19.60 -4.93
C SER A 90 0.78 18.89 -3.98
N LEU A 91 0.50 19.53 -2.85
CA LEU A 91 -0.43 19.08 -1.83
C LEU A 91 -1.54 20.12 -1.65
N THR A 92 -2.79 19.67 -1.56
CA THR A 92 -3.94 20.54 -1.31
C THR A 92 -4.82 19.95 -0.21
N PHE A 93 -5.34 20.83 0.65
CA PHE A 93 -6.31 20.46 1.68
C PHE A 93 -7.71 20.67 1.11
N TRP A 94 -8.61 19.73 1.34
CA TRP A 94 -9.99 19.82 0.87
C TRP A 94 -10.94 19.13 1.85
N LYS A 95 -12.22 19.50 1.82
CA LYS A 95 -13.28 18.82 2.59
C LYS A 95 -14.59 18.85 1.81
N PHE A 96 -15.56 18.05 2.23
CA PHE A 96 -16.93 18.23 1.75
C PHE A 96 -17.61 19.39 2.48
N ASP A 97 -18.29 20.25 1.74
CA ASP A 97 -19.14 21.30 2.31
C ASP A 97 -20.50 20.74 2.75
N LYS A 98 -21.37 21.60 3.29
CA LYS A 98 -22.72 21.21 3.74
C LYS A 98 -23.64 20.74 2.61
N LYS A 99 -23.26 20.95 1.35
CA LYS A 99 -23.97 20.52 0.13
C LYS A 99 -23.26 19.36 -0.56
N ASP A 100 -22.34 18.69 0.14
CA ASP A 100 -21.58 17.55 -0.35
C ASP A 100 -20.68 17.87 -1.56
N GLN A 101 -20.33 19.14 -1.74
CA GLN A 101 -19.39 19.58 -2.76
C GLN A 101 -17.97 19.62 -2.21
N VAL A 102 -16.99 19.34 -3.07
CA VAL A 102 -15.58 19.46 -2.71
C VAL A 102 -15.23 20.94 -2.57
N HIS A 103 -14.81 21.34 -1.38
CA HIS A 103 -14.27 22.65 -1.07
C HIS A 103 -12.76 22.51 -0.83
N VAL A 104 -11.95 23.14 -1.68
CA VAL A 104 -10.50 23.25 -1.48
C VAL A 104 -10.25 24.40 -0.50
N LEU A 105 -9.52 24.11 0.58
CA LEU A 105 -9.29 25.08 1.64
C LEU A 105 -8.41 26.22 1.14
N THR A 106 -8.74 27.45 1.54
CA THR A 106 -7.83 28.60 1.39
C THR A 106 -6.63 28.46 2.34
N PRO A 107 -5.54 29.23 2.13
CA PRO A 107 -4.42 29.23 3.07
C PRO A 107 -4.82 29.53 4.52
N GLU A 108 -5.77 30.46 4.72
CA GLU A 108 -6.29 30.84 6.03
C GLU A 108 -7.07 29.69 6.68
N GLU A 109 -7.96 29.03 5.93
CA GLU A 109 -8.71 27.88 6.42
C GLU A 109 -7.79 26.69 6.74
N ARG A 110 -6.75 26.49 5.92
CA ARG A 110 -5.72 25.48 6.19
C ARG A 110 -4.97 25.80 7.49
N ASP A 111 -4.53 27.04 7.67
CA ASP A 111 -3.80 27.43 8.87
C ASP A 111 -4.67 27.33 10.13
N GLU A 112 -5.97 27.67 10.03
CA GLU A 112 -6.94 27.39 11.09
C GLU A 112 -7.02 25.90 11.39
N LYS A 113 -7.15 25.03 10.38
CA LYS A 113 -7.18 23.56 10.58
C LYS A 113 -5.92 23.06 11.26
N LEU A 114 -4.75 23.53 10.82
CA LEU A 114 -3.46 23.11 11.37
C LEU A 114 -3.22 23.65 12.79
N SER A 115 -3.87 24.74 13.19
CA SER A 115 -3.77 25.29 14.56
C SER A 115 -4.39 24.39 15.64
N PHE A 116 -5.18 23.39 15.23
CA PHE A 116 -5.89 22.49 16.14
C PHE A 116 -4.97 21.53 16.91
N SER A 117 -3.80 21.18 16.36
CA SER A 117 -2.82 20.30 17.00
C SER A 117 -1.41 20.65 16.54
N LEU A 118 -0.47 20.71 17.49
CA LEU A 118 0.94 20.90 17.18
C LEU A 118 1.47 19.72 16.34
N GLU A 119 1.07 18.48 16.65
CA GLU A 119 1.49 17.33 15.85
C GLU A 119 0.99 17.40 14.41
N LEU A 120 -0.25 17.88 14.19
CA LEU A 120 -0.79 18.06 12.84
C LEU A 120 -0.02 19.14 12.06
N ARG A 121 0.30 20.26 12.73
CA ARG A 121 1.12 21.33 12.14
C ARG A 121 2.51 20.81 11.77
N ASP A 122 3.18 20.13 12.68
CA ASP A 122 4.51 19.57 12.46
C ASP A 122 4.50 18.55 11.30
N ALA A 123 3.48 17.69 11.22
CA ALA A 123 3.35 16.73 10.13
C ALA A 123 3.12 17.41 8.77
N PHE A 124 2.35 18.50 8.75
CA PHE A 124 2.19 19.32 7.53
C PHE A 124 3.51 19.97 7.13
N ASP A 125 4.25 20.56 8.06
CA ASP A 125 5.53 21.22 7.79
C ASP A 125 6.56 20.21 7.27
N VAL A 126 6.60 19.00 7.82
CA VAL A 126 7.43 17.89 7.31
C VAL A 126 7.01 17.51 5.88
N CYS A 127 5.71 17.44 5.60
CA CYS A 127 5.20 17.12 4.27
C CYS A 127 5.53 18.20 3.23
N GLU A 128 5.32 19.47 3.56
CA GLU A 128 5.70 20.60 2.70
C GLU A 128 7.21 20.64 2.45
N HIS A 129 8.01 20.36 3.48
CA HIS A 129 9.46 20.30 3.35
C HIS A 129 9.91 19.16 2.43
N ALA A 130 9.33 17.96 2.58
CA ALA A 130 9.62 16.82 1.71
C ALA A 130 9.26 17.11 0.24
N ILE A 131 8.07 17.69 0.00
CA ILE A 131 7.62 18.07 -1.34
C ILE A 131 8.51 19.16 -1.94
N THR A 132 8.89 20.16 -1.13
CA THR A 132 9.79 21.23 -1.56
C THR A 132 11.16 20.68 -1.93
N ASN A 133 11.73 19.79 -1.12
CA ASN A 133 13.01 19.16 -1.42
C ASN A 133 12.97 18.32 -2.69
N LEU A 134 11.91 17.54 -2.91
CA LEU A 134 11.71 16.78 -4.14
C LEU A 134 11.62 17.71 -5.36
N ASN A 135 10.80 18.77 -5.28
CA ASN A 135 10.64 19.73 -6.36
C ASN A 135 11.94 20.49 -6.67
N ILE A 136 12.72 20.89 -5.65
CA ILE A 136 14.04 21.51 -5.84
C ILE A 136 15.00 20.54 -6.51
N ALA A 137 15.01 19.28 -6.09
CA ALA A 137 15.88 18.26 -6.66
C ALA A 137 15.48 17.87 -8.10
N LEU A 138 14.20 18.01 -8.47
CA LEU A 138 13.76 17.90 -9.86
C LEU A 138 14.30 19.03 -10.74
N GLU A 139 14.28 20.27 -10.24
CA GLU A 139 14.80 21.44 -10.95
C GLU A 139 16.33 21.43 -11.06
N LYS A 140 17.00 20.95 -10.01
CA LYS A 140 18.46 20.86 -9.92
C LYS A 140 18.86 19.48 -9.38
N PRO A 141 18.97 18.48 -10.27
CA PRO A 141 19.32 17.12 -9.87
C PRO A 141 20.70 17.07 -9.18
N PRO A 142 20.85 16.28 -8.10
CA PRO A 142 22.11 16.15 -7.37
C PRO A 142 23.22 15.47 -8.18
N THR A 143 22.86 14.63 -9.17
CA THR A 143 23.81 13.93 -10.05
C THR A 143 23.35 13.99 -11.51
N ASP A 144 24.19 13.52 -12.43
CA ASP A 144 23.84 13.35 -13.85
C ASP A 144 23.13 12.00 -14.13
N GLU A 145 22.79 11.23 -13.10
CA GLU A 145 22.07 9.96 -13.28
C GLU A 145 20.63 10.19 -13.78
N PRO A 146 19.98 9.21 -14.40
CA PRO A 146 18.57 9.36 -14.78
C PRO A 146 17.68 9.64 -13.56
N LEU A 147 16.78 10.63 -13.69
CA LEU A 147 15.74 10.89 -12.68
C LEU A 147 14.80 9.69 -12.56
N CYS A 148 14.26 9.45 -11.36
CA CYS A 148 13.14 8.54 -11.21
C CYS A 148 11.88 9.11 -11.90
N GLU A 149 11.11 8.25 -12.56
CA GLU A 149 9.80 8.59 -13.10
C GLU A 149 8.74 8.08 -12.11
N TYR A 150 7.73 8.89 -11.85
CA TYR A 150 6.64 8.55 -10.94
C TYR A 150 5.33 9.21 -11.35
N VAL A 151 4.23 8.63 -10.90
CA VAL A 151 2.86 9.12 -11.13
C VAL A 151 2.11 9.21 -9.81
N GLU A 152 1.07 10.04 -9.75
CA GLU A 152 0.14 9.97 -8.63
C GLU A 152 -0.82 8.78 -8.84
N LYS A 153 -0.94 7.94 -7.83
CA LYS A 153 -1.87 6.82 -7.79
C LYS A 153 -2.47 6.74 -6.39
N HIS A 154 -3.80 6.81 -6.28
CA HIS A 154 -4.57 6.74 -5.03
C HIS A 154 -4.02 7.62 -3.89
N GLY A 155 -3.59 8.83 -4.24
CA GLY A 155 -3.11 9.83 -3.31
C GLY A 155 -1.65 9.65 -2.88
N ARG A 156 -0.88 8.79 -3.53
CA ARG A 156 0.55 8.56 -3.29
C ARG A 156 1.34 8.71 -4.58
N LEU A 157 2.66 8.86 -4.45
CA LEU A 157 3.59 8.85 -5.58
C LEU A 157 4.06 7.43 -5.86
N PHE A 158 3.72 6.89 -7.02
CA PHE A 158 4.14 5.56 -7.47
C PHE A 158 5.30 5.68 -8.45
N VAL A 159 6.46 5.14 -8.09
CA VAL A 159 7.66 5.14 -8.94
C VAL A 159 7.49 4.13 -10.08
N THR A 160 7.30 4.64 -11.30
CA THR A 160 7.20 3.84 -12.52
C THR A 160 8.57 3.43 -13.06
N LYS A 161 9.62 4.18 -12.71
CA LYS A 161 10.99 3.87 -13.09
C LYS A 161 11.95 4.41 -12.04
N ARG A 162 12.80 3.53 -11.49
CA ARG A 162 13.81 3.94 -10.52
C ARG A 162 14.89 4.80 -11.18
N GLY A 163 15.42 5.73 -10.40
CA GLY A 163 16.48 6.65 -10.78
C GLY A 163 16.95 7.40 -9.54
N GLN A 164 17.70 8.49 -9.72
CA GLN A 164 17.93 9.41 -8.61
C GLN A 164 16.60 10.00 -8.14
N LEU A 165 16.54 10.43 -6.87
CA LEU A 165 15.36 10.96 -6.17
C LEU A 165 14.34 9.93 -5.66
N ASP A 166 14.53 8.62 -5.88
CA ASP A 166 13.66 7.55 -5.33
C ASP A 166 13.43 7.69 -3.80
N VAL A 167 14.49 8.07 -3.08
CA VAL A 167 14.43 8.34 -1.64
C VAL A 167 13.53 9.54 -1.31
N LEU A 168 13.60 10.62 -2.10
CA LEU A 168 12.78 11.81 -1.87
C LEU A 168 11.31 11.56 -2.19
N VAL A 169 11.01 10.77 -3.22
CA VAL A 169 9.63 10.32 -3.52
C VAL A 169 9.07 9.54 -2.33
N ARG A 170 9.89 8.65 -1.76
CA ARG A 170 9.51 7.89 -0.57
C ARG A 170 9.32 8.76 0.66
N ASP A 171 10.18 9.74 0.89
CA ASP A 171 10.05 10.67 2.02
C ASP A 171 8.74 11.47 1.92
N VAL A 172 8.35 11.88 0.71
CA VAL A 172 7.06 12.52 0.45
C VAL A 172 5.89 11.58 0.82
N ASN A 173 5.90 10.32 0.36
CA ASN A 173 4.84 9.36 0.69
C ASN A 173 4.71 9.13 2.21
N VAL A 174 5.83 8.99 2.93
CA VAL A 174 5.82 8.81 4.40
C VAL A 174 5.24 10.03 5.10
N ALA A 175 5.61 11.24 4.64
CA ALA A 175 5.09 12.47 5.23
C ALA A 175 3.59 12.65 4.97
N ILE A 176 3.12 12.39 3.75
CA ILE A 176 1.69 12.42 3.39
C ILE A 176 0.90 11.43 4.24
N PHE A 177 1.39 10.20 4.39
CA PHE A 177 0.74 9.17 5.20
C PHE A 177 0.58 9.64 6.66
N THR A 178 1.66 10.17 7.24
CA THR A 178 1.64 10.67 8.63
C THR A 178 0.60 11.78 8.79
N LEU A 179 0.57 12.73 7.85
CA LEU A 179 -0.41 13.81 7.82
C LEU A 179 -1.86 13.29 7.72
N ARG A 180 -2.12 12.35 6.80
CA ARG A 180 -3.44 11.69 6.66
C ARG A 180 -3.86 10.99 7.93
N LYS A 181 -2.95 10.24 8.56
CA LYS A 181 -3.23 9.55 9.82
C LYS A 181 -3.70 10.51 10.91
N LEU A 182 -3.00 11.64 11.07
CA LEU A 182 -3.37 12.62 12.08
C LEU A 182 -4.74 13.27 11.78
N LEU A 183 -5.05 13.51 10.50
CA LEU A 183 -6.39 13.96 10.10
C LEU A 183 -7.47 12.91 10.41
N MET A 184 -7.22 11.64 10.09
CA MET A 184 -8.16 10.55 10.41
C MET A 184 -8.38 10.37 11.92
N ILE A 185 -7.33 10.55 12.74
CA ILE A 185 -7.44 10.53 14.21
C ILE A 185 -8.36 11.66 14.72
N GLN A 186 -8.32 12.84 14.10
CA GLN A 186 -9.22 13.94 14.48
C GLN A 186 -10.69 13.66 14.13
N ALA A 187 -10.94 12.83 13.11
CA ALA A 187 -12.26 12.30 12.82
C ALA A 187 -12.68 11.10 13.70
N HIS A 188 -11.79 10.60 14.58
CA HIS A 188 -11.98 9.34 15.30
C HIS A 188 -12.16 8.11 14.38
N VAL A 189 -11.54 8.13 13.19
CA VAL A 189 -11.51 6.98 12.28
C VAL A 189 -10.11 6.37 12.33
N THR A 190 -9.89 5.45 13.27
CA THR A 190 -8.57 4.84 13.52
C THR A 190 -8.47 3.39 13.07
N SER A 191 -9.61 2.73 12.83
CA SER A 191 -9.70 1.32 12.48
C SER A 191 -10.54 1.06 11.23
N LEU A 192 -10.30 -0.11 10.62
CA LEU A 192 -11.11 -0.59 9.50
C LEU A 192 -12.55 -0.85 9.95
N THR A 193 -12.73 -1.39 11.16
CA THR A 193 -14.04 -1.57 11.79
C THR A 193 -14.85 -0.26 11.85
N GLU A 194 -14.24 0.85 12.27
CA GLU A 194 -14.92 2.15 12.35
C GLU A 194 -15.35 2.67 10.98
N ALA A 195 -14.45 2.64 9.99
CA ALA A 195 -14.74 3.09 8.64
C ALA A 195 -15.85 2.27 7.98
N ALA A 196 -15.81 0.95 8.15
CA ALA A 196 -16.84 0.04 7.66
C ALA A 196 -18.18 0.27 8.36
N LYS A 197 -18.19 0.47 9.68
CA LYS A 197 -19.41 0.77 10.43
C LYS A 197 -20.09 2.05 9.91
N ILE A 198 -19.30 3.09 9.64
CA ILE A 198 -19.80 4.35 9.06
C ILE A 198 -20.48 4.07 7.71
N LEU A 199 -19.81 3.33 6.81
CA LEU A 199 -20.40 2.98 5.51
C LEU A 199 -21.71 2.22 5.68
N LEU A 200 -21.72 1.15 6.48
CA LEU A 200 -22.90 0.32 6.67
C LEU A 200 -24.07 1.10 7.27
N THR A 201 -23.77 2.09 8.13
CA THR A 201 -24.78 3.00 8.70
C THR A 201 -25.39 3.92 7.63
N GLU A 202 -24.57 4.43 6.69
CA GLU A 202 -25.08 5.24 5.59
C GLU A 202 -25.87 4.42 4.57
N LEU A 203 -25.42 3.20 4.25
CA LEU A 203 -26.10 2.33 3.31
C LEU A 203 -27.47 1.86 3.83
N ALA A 204 -27.62 1.66 5.15
CA ALA A 204 -28.90 1.34 5.78
C ALA A 204 -29.96 2.46 5.64
N LYS A 205 -29.58 3.68 5.23
CA LYS A 205 -30.53 4.77 4.96
C LYS A 205 -31.11 4.71 3.55
N VAL A 206 -30.63 3.81 2.69
CA VAL A 206 -31.15 3.60 1.34
C VAL A 206 -32.34 2.63 1.43
N GLU A 207 -33.47 2.99 0.81
CA GLU A 207 -34.79 2.33 0.99
C GLU A 207 -34.80 0.80 0.76
N ASP A 208 -33.86 0.26 -0.01
CA ASP A 208 -33.80 -1.16 -0.38
C ASP A 208 -32.87 -2.01 0.50
N PHE A 209 -32.17 -1.43 1.49
CA PHE A 209 -31.25 -2.17 2.36
C PHE A 209 -31.76 -2.30 3.79
N GLY A 210 -31.80 -3.54 4.27
CA GLY A 210 -32.00 -3.83 5.69
C GLY A 210 -30.67 -3.82 6.45
N ASP A 211 -30.59 -4.64 7.49
CA ASP A 211 -29.36 -4.81 8.23
C ASP A 211 -28.33 -5.59 7.43
N LEU A 212 -27.40 -4.86 6.80
CA LEU A 212 -26.30 -5.46 6.06
C LEU A 212 -25.40 -6.28 7.00
N SER A 213 -25.00 -7.47 6.56
CA SER A 213 -23.98 -8.27 7.23
C SER A 213 -22.75 -8.46 6.33
N VAL A 214 -21.62 -8.86 6.92
CA VAL A 214 -20.41 -9.20 6.18
C VAL A 214 -20.02 -10.62 6.55
N THR A 215 -19.83 -11.45 5.54
CA THR A 215 -19.35 -12.82 5.69
C THR A 215 -18.03 -12.98 4.94
N ALA A 216 -17.21 -13.92 5.37
CA ALA A 216 -16.04 -14.33 4.62
C ALA A 216 -16.01 -15.85 4.53
N ASP A 217 -15.61 -16.38 3.38
CA ASP A 217 -15.47 -17.83 3.20
C ASP A 217 -14.17 -18.35 3.83
N GLU A 218 -13.93 -19.66 3.72
CA GLU A 218 -12.73 -20.30 4.27
C GLU A 218 -11.41 -19.77 3.67
N LYS A 219 -11.47 -19.20 2.47
CA LYS A 219 -10.32 -18.61 1.78
C LYS A 219 -10.13 -17.14 2.14
N GLY A 220 -11.14 -16.50 2.73
CA GLY A 220 -11.13 -15.10 3.13
C GLY A 220 -11.80 -14.16 2.12
N SER A 221 -12.47 -14.67 1.08
CA SER A 221 -13.26 -13.85 0.15
C SER A 221 -14.40 -13.19 0.90
N ILE A 222 -14.51 -11.87 0.76
CA ILE A 222 -15.44 -11.04 1.52
C ILE A 222 -16.73 -10.85 0.74
N LYS A 223 -17.86 -11.10 1.40
CA LYS A 223 -19.20 -10.88 0.85
C LYS A 223 -20.02 -9.98 1.75
N ILE A 224 -20.66 -8.99 1.16
CA ILE A 224 -21.61 -8.10 1.84
C ILE A 224 -23.00 -8.64 1.55
N MET A 225 -23.78 -8.90 2.59
CA MET A 225 -25.08 -9.56 2.49
C MET A 225 -26.20 -8.64 2.98
N ASN A 226 -27.37 -8.70 2.34
CA ASN A 226 -28.63 -8.14 2.81
C ASN A 226 -29.59 -9.30 3.08
N GLY A 227 -29.70 -9.72 4.34
CA GLY A 227 -30.31 -11.01 4.66
C GLY A 227 -29.51 -12.16 4.01
N ASP A 228 -30.18 -12.95 3.16
CA ASP A 228 -29.57 -14.08 2.46
C ASP A 228 -29.01 -13.71 1.07
N GLU A 229 -29.20 -12.46 0.61
CA GLU A 229 -28.77 -12.01 -0.72
C GLU A 229 -27.42 -11.30 -0.68
N GLU A 230 -26.51 -11.68 -1.58
CA GLU A 230 -25.24 -10.99 -1.77
C GLU A 230 -25.45 -9.66 -2.50
N VAL A 231 -24.90 -8.58 -1.93
CA VAL A 231 -25.02 -7.23 -2.44
C VAL A 231 -23.72 -6.82 -3.13
N ASP A 232 -23.82 -6.50 -4.42
CA ASP A 232 -22.77 -5.77 -5.13
C ASP A 232 -22.93 -4.26 -4.90
N LEU A 233 -22.06 -3.69 -4.05
CA LEU A 233 -22.08 -2.28 -3.71
C LEU A 233 -22.03 -1.34 -4.93
N ARG A 234 -21.45 -1.78 -6.06
CA ARG A 234 -21.38 -0.99 -7.29
C ARG A 234 -22.75 -0.70 -7.89
N LYS A 235 -23.73 -1.56 -7.62
CA LYS A 235 -25.11 -1.42 -8.12
C LYS A 235 -25.91 -0.38 -7.35
N ILE A 236 -25.41 0.07 -6.20
CA ILE A 236 -26.03 1.15 -5.42
C ILE A 236 -25.84 2.47 -6.16
N LYS A 237 -26.95 3.11 -6.54
CA LYS A 237 -26.98 4.36 -7.32
C LYS A 237 -27.50 5.52 -6.48
N LYS A 238 -27.24 6.75 -6.96
CA LYS A 238 -27.74 8.01 -6.37
C LYS A 238 -27.30 8.26 -4.92
N LEU A 239 -26.11 7.77 -4.56
CA LEU A 239 -25.47 8.15 -3.30
C LEU A 239 -24.99 9.60 -3.38
N ARG A 240 -25.11 10.33 -2.28
CA ARG A 240 -24.40 11.60 -2.07
C ARG A 240 -22.90 11.38 -2.23
N ALA A 241 -22.17 12.36 -2.75
CA ALA A 241 -20.76 12.21 -3.15
C ALA A 241 -19.84 11.64 -2.03
N PRO A 242 -19.94 12.05 -0.75
CA PRO A 242 -19.12 11.50 0.31
C PRO A 242 -19.39 10.01 0.58
N VAL A 243 -20.66 9.60 0.47
CA VAL A 243 -21.06 8.18 0.64
C VAL A 243 -20.65 7.36 -0.57
N ALA A 244 -20.74 7.93 -1.78
CA ALA A 244 -20.24 7.30 -3.00
C ALA A 244 -18.73 7.04 -2.91
N GLN A 245 -17.94 8.03 -2.45
CA GLN A 245 -16.50 7.87 -2.23
C GLN A 245 -16.20 6.76 -1.22
N LEU A 246 -16.92 6.72 -0.10
CA LEU A 246 -16.74 5.68 0.91
C LEU A 246 -17.14 4.29 0.39
N ARG A 247 -18.22 4.20 -0.38
CA ARG A 247 -18.64 2.98 -1.06
C ARG A 247 -17.57 2.51 -2.05
N ASP A 248 -17.04 3.41 -2.88
CA ASP A 248 -16.02 3.09 -3.88
C ASP A 248 -14.73 2.57 -3.22
N ALA A 249 -14.31 3.17 -2.09
CA ALA A 249 -13.16 2.69 -1.32
C ALA A 249 -13.39 1.30 -0.70
N MET A 250 -14.62 0.99 -0.27
CA MET A 250 -14.97 -0.35 0.21
C MET A 250 -14.93 -1.39 -0.93
N VAL A 251 -15.44 -1.02 -2.09
CA VAL A 251 -15.38 -1.86 -3.30
C VAL A 251 -13.93 -2.17 -3.66
N GLU A 252 -13.06 -1.17 -3.66
CA GLU A 252 -11.63 -1.33 -3.95
C GLU A 252 -10.96 -2.29 -2.96
N LEU A 253 -11.25 -2.17 -1.66
CA LEU A 253 -10.73 -3.09 -0.64
C LEU A 253 -11.21 -4.52 -0.88
N VAL A 254 -12.50 -4.72 -1.16
CA VAL A 254 -13.06 -6.06 -1.42
C VAL A 254 -12.43 -6.67 -2.67
N ASP A 255 -12.21 -5.88 -3.73
CA ASP A 255 -11.58 -6.36 -4.97
C ASP A 255 -10.11 -6.75 -4.78
N ASN A 256 -9.36 -5.95 -4.03
CA ASN A 256 -7.96 -6.25 -3.72
C ASN A 256 -7.84 -7.47 -2.81
N VAL A 257 -8.78 -7.66 -1.88
CA VAL A 257 -8.88 -8.90 -1.10
C VAL A 257 -9.22 -10.09 -1.99
N GLU A 258 -10.19 -9.97 -2.89
CA GLU A 258 -10.56 -11.06 -3.80
C GLU A 258 -9.39 -11.44 -4.74
N THR A 259 -8.67 -10.45 -5.26
CA THR A 259 -7.44 -10.65 -6.03
C THR A 259 -6.40 -11.42 -5.21
N ALA A 260 -6.24 -11.08 -3.94
CA ALA A 260 -5.32 -11.78 -3.06
C ALA A 260 -5.77 -13.22 -2.78
N VAL A 261 -7.04 -13.44 -2.49
CA VAL A 261 -7.60 -14.78 -2.22
C VAL A 261 -7.43 -15.71 -3.42
N THR A 262 -7.60 -15.19 -4.63
CA THR A 262 -7.51 -15.96 -5.87
C THR A 262 -6.07 -16.19 -6.32
N SER A 263 -5.18 -15.20 -6.18
CA SER A 263 -3.85 -15.23 -6.79
C SER A 263 -2.72 -15.63 -5.84
N VAL A 264 -2.80 -15.24 -4.55
CA VAL A 264 -1.71 -15.49 -3.58
C VAL A 264 -1.37 -16.97 -3.39
N PRO A 265 -2.33 -17.93 -3.37
CA PRO A 265 -1.98 -19.35 -3.22
C PRO A 265 -1.04 -19.85 -4.33
N GLU A 266 -1.37 -19.60 -5.59
CA GLU A 266 -0.55 -20.02 -6.74
C GLU A 266 0.80 -19.29 -6.75
N LEU A 267 0.80 -17.99 -6.48
CA LEU A 267 2.03 -17.20 -6.37
C LEU A 267 2.92 -17.67 -5.23
N ALA A 268 2.35 -18.11 -4.10
CA ALA A 268 3.10 -18.66 -2.97
C ALA A 268 3.76 -20.00 -3.30
N GLU A 269 3.06 -20.88 -4.02
CA GLU A 269 3.60 -22.14 -4.51
C GLU A 269 4.74 -21.90 -5.51
N SER A 270 4.51 -21.04 -6.50
CA SER A 270 5.52 -20.64 -7.49
C SER A 270 6.76 -20.04 -6.81
N SER A 271 6.56 -19.11 -5.87
CA SER A 271 7.64 -18.50 -5.08
C SER A 271 8.43 -19.54 -4.29
N THR A 272 7.75 -20.54 -3.70
CA THR A 272 8.40 -21.61 -2.93
C THR A 272 9.23 -22.51 -3.84
N ALA A 273 8.70 -22.87 -5.01
CA ALA A 273 9.43 -23.66 -6.01
C ALA A 273 10.71 -22.94 -6.47
N PHE A 274 10.62 -21.64 -6.80
CA PHE A 274 11.79 -20.84 -7.16
C PHE A 274 12.82 -20.73 -6.03
N VAL A 275 12.36 -20.60 -4.77
CA VAL A 275 13.27 -20.59 -3.62
C VAL A 275 14.02 -21.91 -3.51
N GLU A 276 13.34 -23.06 -3.63
CA GLU A 276 14.01 -24.37 -3.56
C GLU A 276 15.02 -24.58 -4.69
N GLU A 277 14.67 -24.23 -5.93
CA GLU A 277 15.59 -24.33 -7.06
C GLU A 277 16.82 -23.42 -6.88
N SER A 278 16.60 -22.21 -6.35
CA SER A 278 17.66 -21.21 -6.19
C SER A 278 18.74 -21.62 -5.17
N LYS A 279 18.44 -22.50 -4.19
CA LYS A 279 19.39 -22.96 -3.17
C LYS A 279 20.61 -23.66 -3.75
N GLY A 280 20.46 -24.32 -4.90
CA GLY A 280 21.56 -25.01 -5.57
C GLY A 280 22.45 -24.11 -6.43
N LEU A 281 22.00 -22.90 -6.77
CA LEU A 281 22.72 -22.01 -7.69
C LEU A 281 24.08 -21.55 -7.16
N PRO A 282 24.25 -21.19 -5.87
CA PRO A 282 25.57 -20.79 -5.37
C PRO A 282 26.66 -21.86 -5.55
N ALA A 283 26.32 -23.15 -5.43
CA ALA A 283 27.29 -24.23 -5.62
C ALA A 283 27.70 -24.40 -7.09
N LYS A 284 26.83 -24.01 -8.04
CA LYS A 284 27.03 -24.15 -9.49
C LYS A 284 27.81 -22.97 -10.11
N ILE A 285 28.11 -21.92 -9.35
CA ILE A 285 28.79 -20.71 -9.88
C ILE A 285 30.12 -21.02 -10.57
N PRO A 286 31.05 -21.82 -9.99
CA PRO A 286 32.35 -22.04 -10.62
C PRO A 286 32.23 -22.64 -12.03
N ASP A 287 31.36 -23.63 -12.19
CA ASP A 287 31.11 -24.30 -13.46
C ASP A 287 30.36 -23.38 -14.44
N ALA A 288 29.36 -22.63 -13.95
CA ALA A 288 28.55 -21.74 -14.77
C ALA A 288 29.36 -20.54 -15.32
N VAL A 289 30.25 -19.97 -14.50
CA VAL A 289 31.16 -18.88 -14.92
C VAL A 289 32.12 -19.39 -16.00
N SER A 290 32.72 -20.56 -15.78
CA SER A 290 33.64 -21.18 -16.73
C SER A 290 32.96 -21.51 -18.07
N SER A 291 31.73 -22.04 -18.00
CA SER A 291 30.94 -22.41 -19.19
C SER A 291 30.40 -21.19 -19.95
N SER A 292 30.23 -20.06 -19.26
CA SER A 292 29.75 -18.80 -19.87
C SER A 292 30.88 -17.98 -20.52
N GLY A 293 32.10 -18.51 -20.60
CA GLY A 293 33.26 -17.80 -21.17
C GLY A 293 33.72 -16.58 -20.34
N LEU A 294 33.30 -16.49 -19.08
CA LEU A 294 33.71 -15.42 -18.17
C LEU A 294 35.08 -15.75 -17.56
N GLY A 295 35.90 -14.71 -17.34
CA GLY A 295 37.17 -14.86 -16.65
C GLY A 295 37.01 -15.18 -15.16
N ILE A 296 38.01 -15.83 -14.56
CA ILE A 296 38.04 -16.18 -13.12
C ILE A 296 37.81 -14.96 -12.22
N SER A 297 38.21 -13.77 -12.65
CA SER A 297 38.00 -12.51 -11.94
C SER A 297 36.52 -12.09 -11.81
N GLU A 298 35.61 -12.63 -12.62
CA GLU A 298 34.17 -12.36 -12.54
C GLU A 298 33.45 -13.30 -11.56
N MET A 299 34.08 -14.41 -11.15
CA MET A 299 33.48 -15.40 -10.24
C MET A 299 32.99 -14.80 -8.91
N PRO A 300 33.75 -13.93 -8.21
CA PRO A 300 33.26 -13.31 -6.97
C PRO A 300 32.06 -12.38 -7.19
N LYS A 301 31.98 -11.70 -8.35
CA LYS A 301 30.85 -10.81 -8.68
C LYS A 301 29.59 -11.61 -8.96
N ALA A 302 29.71 -12.67 -9.76
CA ALA A 302 28.61 -13.60 -10.03
C ALA A 302 28.10 -14.24 -8.73
N ALA A 303 29.01 -14.61 -7.81
CA ALA A 303 28.67 -15.15 -6.51
C ALA A 303 27.93 -14.17 -5.61
N GLY A 304 28.41 -12.92 -5.54
CA GLY A 304 27.75 -11.86 -4.79
C GLY A 304 26.35 -11.56 -5.30
N ALA A 305 26.18 -11.47 -6.64
CA ALA A 305 24.89 -11.24 -7.27
C ALA A 305 23.92 -12.41 -7.03
N THR A 306 24.35 -13.65 -7.28
CA THR A 306 23.56 -14.87 -7.07
C THR A 306 23.08 -14.98 -5.63
N THR A 307 23.98 -14.82 -4.65
CA THR A 307 23.62 -14.87 -3.22
C THR A 307 22.60 -13.80 -2.85
N SER A 308 22.77 -12.58 -3.39
CA SER A 308 21.83 -11.49 -3.15
C SER A 308 20.45 -11.78 -3.74
N ASN A 309 20.39 -12.34 -4.95
CA ASN A 309 19.14 -12.70 -5.61
C ASN A 309 18.43 -13.85 -4.90
N VAL A 310 19.15 -14.92 -4.51
CA VAL A 310 18.60 -16.01 -3.69
C VAL A 310 17.99 -15.47 -2.39
N LYS A 311 18.69 -14.54 -1.73
CA LYS A 311 18.15 -13.88 -0.53
C LYS A 311 16.90 -13.07 -0.83
N ALA A 312 16.85 -12.34 -1.94
CA ALA A 312 15.65 -11.59 -2.35
C ALA A 312 14.47 -12.53 -2.61
N LEU A 313 14.68 -13.62 -3.37
CA LEU A 313 13.67 -14.64 -3.64
C LEU A 313 13.11 -15.29 -2.37
N SER A 314 13.97 -15.50 -1.36
CA SER A 314 13.56 -16.09 -0.07
C SER A 314 12.52 -15.28 0.71
N ASN A 315 12.22 -14.05 0.28
CA ASN A 315 11.16 -13.24 0.87
C ASN A 315 9.76 -13.59 0.34
N GLY A 316 9.63 -14.21 -0.83
CA GLY A 316 8.32 -14.53 -1.44
C GLY A 316 7.35 -15.24 -0.49
N PRO A 317 7.72 -16.39 0.09
CA PRO A 317 6.86 -17.09 1.04
C PRO A 317 6.48 -16.27 2.27
N LYS A 318 7.34 -15.33 2.71
CA LYS A 318 7.04 -14.43 3.83
C LYS A 318 6.01 -13.37 3.44
N ILE A 319 6.13 -12.81 2.24
CA ILE A 319 5.19 -11.81 1.70
C ILE A 319 3.82 -12.46 1.46
N ALA A 320 3.79 -13.65 0.86
CA ALA A 320 2.55 -14.41 0.67
C ALA A 320 1.84 -14.64 2.00
N ARG A 321 2.57 -15.14 3.02
CA ARG A 321 2.01 -15.34 4.36
C ARG A 321 1.49 -14.04 4.99
N ALA A 322 2.24 -12.95 4.89
CA ALA A 322 1.82 -11.65 5.41
C ALA A 322 0.52 -11.16 4.72
N THR A 323 0.41 -11.37 3.42
CA THR A 323 -0.77 -11.01 2.62
C THR A 323 -1.99 -11.84 3.00
N THR A 324 -1.83 -13.16 3.23
CA THR A 324 -2.91 -14.00 3.76
C THR A 324 -3.41 -13.51 5.13
N ILE A 325 -2.50 -13.07 6.01
CA ILE A 325 -2.87 -12.51 7.31
C ILE A 325 -3.65 -11.19 7.12
N MET A 326 -3.27 -10.35 6.16
CA MET A 326 -3.99 -9.11 5.86
C MET A 326 -5.41 -9.37 5.35
N VAL A 327 -5.59 -10.35 4.47
CA VAL A 327 -6.92 -10.79 4.01
C VAL A 327 -7.80 -11.20 5.21
N GLN A 328 -7.27 -12.05 6.09
CA GLN A 328 -7.99 -12.50 7.29
C GLN A 328 -8.32 -11.35 8.24
N TYR A 329 -7.40 -10.39 8.39
CA TYR A 329 -7.62 -9.19 9.18
C TYR A 329 -8.76 -8.35 8.62
N ALA A 330 -8.73 -8.04 7.30
CA ALA A 330 -9.78 -7.27 6.65
C ALA A 330 -11.16 -7.92 6.80
N ALA A 331 -11.26 -9.22 6.50
CA ALA A 331 -12.48 -9.99 6.66
C ALA A 331 -13.05 -9.90 8.10
N ARG A 332 -12.17 -10.05 9.10
CA ARG A 332 -12.56 -9.99 10.52
C ARG A 332 -13.07 -8.59 10.91
N GLU A 333 -12.36 -7.53 10.54
CA GLU A 333 -12.73 -6.16 10.88
C GLU A 333 -14.07 -5.76 10.24
N LEU A 334 -14.30 -6.15 8.98
CA LEU A 334 -15.55 -5.88 8.29
C LEU A 334 -16.72 -6.67 8.91
N ALA A 335 -16.51 -7.94 9.25
CA ALA A 335 -17.50 -8.75 9.97
C ALA A 335 -17.81 -8.16 11.35
N GLN A 336 -16.79 -7.70 12.08
CA GLN A 336 -16.96 -7.03 13.37
C GLN A 336 -17.76 -5.73 13.22
N ALA A 337 -17.50 -4.92 12.19
CA ALA A 337 -18.25 -3.70 11.91
C ALA A 337 -19.74 -3.98 11.69
N ALA A 338 -20.05 -5.04 10.97
CA ALA A 338 -21.43 -5.44 10.68
C ALA A 338 -22.19 -6.00 11.90
N ALA A 339 -21.46 -6.58 12.87
CA ALA A 339 -22.05 -7.11 14.10
C ALA A 339 -22.34 -6.04 15.16
N ILE A 340 -21.80 -4.82 15.02
CA ILE A 340 -22.05 -3.73 15.97
C ILE A 340 -23.48 -3.20 15.75
N PRO A 341 -24.33 -3.16 16.79
CA PRO A 341 -25.67 -2.61 16.67
C PRO A 341 -25.65 -1.18 16.13
N ARG A 342 -26.49 -0.94 15.11
CA ARG A 342 -26.73 0.39 14.56
C ARG A 342 -27.71 1.11 15.50
N GLY A 343 -27.17 1.79 16.51
CA GLY A 343 -27.98 2.56 17.47
C GLY A 343 -28.73 3.70 16.79
N GLY A 344 -30.01 3.87 17.16
CA GLY A 344 -30.92 4.90 16.66
C GLY A 344 -30.73 6.30 17.24
#